data_AF-A0A7S1C2Y5-F1
#
_entry.id   AF-A0A7S1C2Y5-F1
#
_cell.length_a   1.000
_cell.length_b   1.000
_cell.length_c   1.000
_cell.angle_alpha   90.00
_cell.angle_beta   90.00
_cell.angle_gamma   90.00
#
_symmetry.space_group_name_H-M   'P 1'
#
loop_
_entity.id
_entity.type
_entity.pdbx_description
1 polymer ?
#
loop_
_entity_poly.entity_id
_entity_poly.type
_entity_poly.pdbx_seq_one_letter_code
_entity_poly.pdbx_strand_id
1 'polypeptide(L)'
;MCSTCVSGEFASTDCGAFDNPAQDRECSVCAAPCDTSHGQFEEFACGGVQDRVCSACGGGCDKCTSATTCTACVAGTYWDASAAACVPCTVCDAGRYDRTCATGRNAVCTTHNASLIFVGVVVAIFVFVALVVGFMIRRRRYSRHQKQDVTFSEVAATSELSATSRV
;
A
#
# COMPACT_ATOMS: atom_id res chain seq x y z
N MET A 1 -56.26 30.56 -5.33
CA MET A 1 -55.28 29.50 -4.99
C MET A 1 -54.10 29.72 -5.88
N CYS A 2 -52.88 29.77 -5.34
CA CYS A 2 -51.70 29.96 -6.16
C CYS A 2 -51.30 28.71 -6.94
N SER A 3 -50.74 28.93 -8.11
CA SER A 3 -50.09 27.89 -8.90
C SER A 3 -48.85 27.35 -8.15
N THR A 4 -48.65 26.03 -8.17
CA THR A 4 -47.38 25.42 -7.74
C THR A 4 -46.43 25.38 -8.92
N CYS A 5 -45.16 25.76 -8.71
CA CYS A 5 -44.13 25.59 -9.74
C CYS A 5 -43.94 24.10 -10.06
N VAL A 6 -43.62 23.80 -11.32
CA VAL A 6 -43.41 22.43 -11.78
C VAL A 6 -42.01 21.94 -11.42
N SER A 7 -41.71 20.65 -11.68
CA SER A 7 -40.38 20.11 -11.43
C SER A 7 -39.34 20.82 -12.29
N GLY A 8 -38.23 21.26 -11.67
CA GLY A 8 -37.20 22.05 -12.34
C GLY A 8 -37.39 23.57 -12.22
N GLU A 9 -38.32 24.02 -11.38
CA GLU A 9 -38.54 25.43 -11.07
C GLU A 9 -38.60 25.69 -9.56
N PHE A 10 -38.31 26.94 -9.17
CA PHE A 10 -38.49 27.45 -7.81
C PHE A 10 -39.27 28.76 -7.82
N ALA A 11 -39.97 29.06 -6.71
CA ALA A 11 -40.66 30.33 -6.56
C ALA A 11 -39.65 31.45 -6.31
N SER A 12 -39.44 32.32 -7.30
CA SER A 12 -38.57 33.49 -7.17
C SER A 12 -39.27 34.66 -6.49
N THR A 13 -40.60 34.62 -6.43
CA THR A 13 -41.42 35.59 -5.71
C THR A 13 -42.60 34.86 -5.09
N ASP A 14 -42.84 35.15 -3.81
CA ASP A 14 -43.99 34.58 -3.11
C ASP A 14 -45.30 35.03 -3.75
N CYS A 15 -46.30 34.16 -3.62
CA CYS A 15 -47.68 34.54 -3.88
C CYS A 15 -48.02 35.82 -3.12
N GLY A 16 -48.62 36.79 -3.82
CA GLY A 16 -48.84 38.16 -3.36
C GLY A 16 -48.82 38.32 -1.83
N ALA A 17 -47.79 39.01 -1.32
CA ALA A 17 -47.80 39.53 0.04
C ALA A 17 -48.93 40.56 0.21
N PHE A 18 -49.24 40.93 1.46
CA PHE A 18 -50.40 41.70 1.94
C PHE A 18 -50.93 42.85 1.05
N ASP A 19 -50.12 43.45 0.19
CA ASP A 19 -50.48 44.59 -0.66
C ASP A 19 -51.12 44.23 -2.02
N ASN A 20 -51.01 42.98 -2.52
CA ASN A 20 -51.68 42.59 -3.78
C ASN A 20 -52.10 41.11 -3.85
N PRO A 21 -53.29 40.74 -3.33
CA PRO A 21 -53.77 39.36 -3.24
C PRO A 21 -54.17 38.72 -4.59
N ALA A 22 -54.07 39.45 -5.70
CA ALA A 22 -54.41 38.98 -7.04
C ALA A 22 -53.21 38.47 -7.86
N GLN A 23 -51.98 38.56 -7.33
CA GLN A 23 -50.77 38.20 -8.07
C GLN A 23 -50.43 36.70 -7.90
N ASP A 24 -50.24 36.01 -9.02
CA ASP A 24 -49.79 34.60 -9.04
C ASP A 24 -48.31 34.48 -8.68
N ARG A 25 -47.91 33.27 -8.27
CA ARG A 25 -46.52 32.92 -7.95
C ARG A 25 -45.66 33.01 -9.21
N GLU A 26 -44.52 33.69 -9.12
CA GLU A 26 -43.55 33.70 -10.21
C GLU A 26 -42.57 32.54 -10.03
N CYS A 27 -42.48 31.70 -11.07
CA CYS A 27 -41.62 30.52 -11.10
C CYS A 27 -40.42 30.80 -12.00
N SER A 28 -39.23 30.54 -11.48
CA SER A 28 -37.97 30.64 -12.20
C SER A 28 -37.39 29.26 -12.42
N VAL A 29 -36.76 29.05 -13.58
CA VAL A 29 -36.08 27.79 -13.90
C VAL A 29 -34.84 27.66 -13.01
N CYS A 30 -34.62 26.47 -12.48
CA CYS A 30 -33.43 26.18 -11.67
C CYS A 30 -32.13 26.45 -12.43
N ALA A 31 -31.11 26.86 -11.69
CA ALA A 31 -29.74 26.83 -12.18
C ALA A 31 -29.32 25.41 -12.62
N ALA A 32 -28.31 25.39 -13.51
CA ALA A 32 -27.69 24.18 -14.01
C ALA A 32 -27.22 23.26 -12.86
N PRO A 33 -27.19 21.93 -13.07
CA PRO A 33 -26.70 21.00 -12.06
C PRO A 33 -25.24 21.28 -11.67
N CYS A 34 -24.92 21.05 -10.39
CA CYS A 34 -23.57 21.21 -9.88
C CYS A 34 -22.61 20.21 -10.54
N ASP A 35 -21.37 20.63 -10.74
CA ASP A 35 -20.33 19.75 -11.28
C ASP A 35 -19.75 18.83 -10.20
N THR A 36 -20.53 17.79 -9.86
CA THR A 36 -20.14 16.77 -8.86
C THR A 36 -18.98 15.89 -9.30
N SER A 37 -18.52 16.05 -10.54
CA SER A 37 -17.33 15.36 -11.05
C SER A 37 -16.05 16.15 -10.86
N HIS A 38 -16.13 17.48 -10.69
CA HIS A 38 -14.97 18.38 -10.62
C HIS A 38 -15.05 19.34 -9.43
N GLY A 39 -15.14 18.80 -8.22
CA GLY A 39 -14.92 19.59 -7.01
C GLY A 39 -16.10 20.45 -6.58
N GLN A 40 -17.33 20.12 -6.97
CA GLN A 40 -18.54 20.75 -6.41
C GLN A 40 -19.47 19.72 -5.78
N PHE A 41 -20.33 20.19 -4.88
CA PHE A 41 -21.46 19.43 -4.36
C PHE A 41 -22.71 20.31 -4.30
N GLU A 42 -23.88 19.67 -4.33
CA GLU A 42 -25.16 20.36 -4.18
C GLU A 42 -25.44 20.55 -2.68
N GLU A 43 -25.34 21.81 -2.23
CA GLU A 43 -25.61 22.17 -0.84
C GLU A 43 -27.11 22.31 -0.61
N PHE A 44 -27.80 22.88 -1.60
CA PHE A 44 -29.25 22.96 -1.62
C PHE A 44 -29.80 22.51 -2.97
N ALA A 45 -30.77 21.60 -2.89
CA ALA A 45 -31.54 21.19 -4.05
C ALA A 45 -32.47 22.32 -4.50
N CYS A 46 -32.64 22.45 -5.80
CA CYS A 46 -33.62 23.37 -6.33
C CYS A 46 -35.04 22.90 -6.00
N GLY A 47 -35.87 23.82 -5.52
CA GLY A 47 -37.29 23.56 -5.36
C GLY A 47 -37.97 24.45 -4.33
N GLY A 48 -39.29 24.47 -4.39
CA GLY A 48 -40.12 25.23 -3.47
C GLY A 48 -39.93 26.73 -3.69
N VAL A 49 -39.03 27.33 -2.91
CA VAL A 49 -38.80 28.80 -2.82
C VAL A 49 -37.34 29.19 -3.00
N GLN A 50 -36.46 28.26 -3.40
CA GLN A 50 -35.04 28.56 -3.59
C GLN A 50 -34.44 27.84 -4.79
N ASP A 51 -33.45 28.51 -5.37
CA ASP A 51 -32.63 27.95 -6.44
C ASP A 51 -31.63 26.93 -5.91
N ARG A 52 -31.06 26.15 -6.82
CA ARG A 52 -29.93 25.25 -6.55
C ARG A 52 -28.73 26.06 -6.07
N VAL A 53 -28.07 25.57 -5.03
CA VAL A 53 -26.80 26.14 -4.57
C VAL A 53 -25.71 25.09 -4.68
N CYS A 54 -24.67 25.43 -5.45
CA CYS A 54 -23.49 24.61 -5.63
C CYS A 54 -22.34 25.20 -4.83
N SER A 55 -21.69 24.35 -4.03
CA SER A 55 -20.56 24.74 -3.20
C SER A 55 -19.32 23.94 -3.59
N ALA A 56 -18.15 24.56 -3.47
CA ALA A 56 -16.88 23.93 -3.79
C ALA A 56 -16.46 22.94 -2.69
N CYS A 57 -15.81 21.86 -3.09
CA CYS A 57 -15.18 20.93 -2.17
C CYS A 57 -14.00 21.60 -1.43
N GLY A 58 -13.82 21.26 -0.15
CA GLY A 58 -12.67 21.71 0.62
C GLY A 58 -11.38 20.97 0.26
N GLY A 59 -10.23 21.58 0.57
CA GLY A 59 -8.97 20.87 0.83
C GLY A 59 -8.47 19.88 -0.23
N GLY A 60 -8.35 20.31 -1.50
CA GLY A 60 -7.73 19.49 -2.56
C GLY A 60 -8.56 18.28 -2.99
N CYS A 61 -9.87 18.30 -2.72
CA CYS A 61 -10.81 17.28 -3.16
C CYS A 61 -11.25 17.50 -4.61
N ASP A 62 -11.16 16.42 -5.38
CA ASP A 62 -11.68 16.35 -6.75
C ASP A 62 -13.17 15.96 -6.73
N LYS A 63 -13.61 15.17 -5.74
CA LYS A 63 -15.01 14.84 -5.51
C LYS A 63 -15.33 14.85 -4.03
N CYS A 64 -16.49 15.40 -3.69
CA CYS A 64 -16.99 15.46 -2.33
C CYS A 64 -18.51 15.33 -2.28
N THR A 65 -19.03 14.95 -1.13
CA THR A 65 -20.48 14.96 -0.84
C THR A 65 -20.88 16.13 0.05
N SER A 66 -19.90 16.79 0.68
CA SER A 66 -20.05 17.99 1.48
C SER A 66 -18.73 18.75 1.53
N ALA A 67 -18.74 19.95 2.09
CA ALA A 67 -17.55 20.77 2.26
C ALA A 67 -16.40 20.06 3.01
N THR A 68 -16.72 19.08 3.87
CA THR A 68 -15.75 18.35 4.71
C THR A 68 -15.59 16.87 4.35
N THR A 69 -16.45 16.32 3.49
CA THR A 69 -16.44 14.88 3.17
C THR A 69 -15.97 14.65 1.75
N CYS A 70 -14.70 14.25 1.62
CA CYS A 70 -14.08 13.93 0.35
C CYS A 70 -14.33 12.49 -0.06
N THR A 71 -14.77 12.26 -1.29
CA THR A 71 -14.88 10.91 -1.88
C THR A 71 -13.73 10.61 -2.83
N ALA A 72 -13.13 11.64 -3.43
CA ALA A 72 -11.92 11.51 -4.20
C ALA A 72 -11.02 12.74 -4.04
N CYS A 73 -9.75 12.48 -3.76
CA CYS A 73 -8.70 13.48 -3.73
C CYS A 73 -8.11 13.70 -5.14
N VAL A 74 -7.60 14.91 -5.40
CA VAL A 74 -6.90 15.24 -6.64
C VAL A 74 -5.70 14.31 -6.85
N ALA A 75 -5.38 14.02 -8.11
CA ALA A 75 -4.25 13.15 -8.45
C ALA A 75 -2.95 13.59 -7.74
N GLY A 76 -2.23 12.62 -7.18
CA GLY A 76 -1.01 12.88 -6.39
C GLY A 76 -1.27 13.22 -4.91
N THR A 77 -2.52 13.13 -4.45
CA THR A 77 -2.88 13.26 -3.04
C THR A 77 -3.70 12.06 -2.56
N TYR A 78 -3.76 11.84 -1.25
CA TYR A 78 -4.57 10.81 -0.61
C TYR A 78 -5.35 11.38 0.57
N TRP A 79 -6.47 10.76 0.92
CA TRP A 79 -7.27 11.14 2.07
C TRP A 79 -6.58 10.71 3.38
N ASP A 80 -6.20 11.67 4.21
CA ASP A 80 -5.74 11.42 5.57
C ASP A 80 -6.88 11.65 6.55
N ALA A 81 -7.42 10.57 7.12
CA ALA A 81 -8.50 10.63 8.09
C ALA A 81 -8.12 11.40 9.36
N SER A 82 -6.82 11.49 9.70
CA SER A 82 -6.34 12.24 10.87
C SER A 82 -6.36 13.74 10.62
N ALA A 83 -6.08 14.16 9.38
CA ALA A 83 -6.13 15.55 8.96
C ALA A 83 -7.52 15.97 8.43
N ALA A 84 -8.40 15.01 8.17
CA ALA A 84 -9.68 15.19 7.48
C ALA A 84 -9.52 16.00 6.18
N ALA A 85 -8.45 15.72 5.43
CA ALA A 85 -8.09 16.46 4.23
C ALA A 85 -7.31 15.58 3.24
N CYS A 86 -7.26 16.02 1.98
CA CYS A 86 -6.37 15.44 0.99
C CYS A 86 -4.95 15.99 1.19
N VAL A 87 -4.01 15.10 1.45
CA VAL A 87 -2.61 15.44 1.67
C VAL A 87 -1.75 14.87 0.55
N PRO A 88 -0.64 15.54 0.18
CA PRO A 88 0.24 15.07 -0.88
C PRO A 88 0.83 13.71 -0.56
N CYS A 89 0.89 12.87 -1.59
CA CYS A 89 1.56 11.57 -1.50
C CYS A 89 3.05 11.74 -1.22
N THR A 90 3.60 10.83 -0.42
CA THR A 90 5.05 10.69 -0.29
C THR A 90 5.66 10.29 -1.64
N VAL A 91 6.70 11.03 -2.04
CA VAL A 91 7.48 10.73 -3.24
C VAL A 91 8.66 9.86 -2.85
N CYS A 92 8.72 8.63 -3.36
CA CYS A 92 9.88 7.76 -3.20
C CYS A 92 10.89 8.00 -4.33
N ASP A 93 12.17 7.80 -4.03
CA ASP A 93 13.22 7.72 -5.05
C ASP A 93 12.86 6.65 -6.10
N ALA A 94 13.28 6.89 -7.34
CA ALA A 94 13.03 5.97 -8.45
C ALA A 94 13.45 4.53 -8.09
N GLY A 95 12.52 3.58 -8.23
CA GLY A 95 12.75 2.17 -7.94
C GLY A 95 12.62 1.76 -6.47
N ARG A 96 12.26 2.66 -5.54
CA ARG A 96 12.08 2.35 -4.12
C ARG A 96 10.61 2.35 -3.68
N TYR A 97 9.73 1.66 -4.40
CA TYR A 97 8.31 1.59 -4.08
C TYR A 97 7.96 0.22 -3.50
N ASP A 98 7.50 0.19 -2.25
CA ASP A 98 6.84 -0.99 -1.68
C ASP A 98 5.35 -0.97 -2.05
N ARG A 99 4.78 0.23 -1.98
CA ARG A 99 3.39 0.50 -2.33
C ARG A 99 3.26 1.88 -2.94
N THR A 100 2.50 1.98 -4.02
CA THR A 100 2.20 3.25 -4.66
C THR A 100 1.08 3.99 -3.96
N CYS A 101 1.08 5.32 -4.10
CA CYS A 101 -0.01 6.15 -3.59
C CYS A 101 -1.32 5.86 -4.32
N ALA A 102 -2.44 6.01 -3.60
CA ALA A 102 -3.79 5.97 -4.17
C ALA A 102 -4.71 6.88 -3.36
N THR A 103 -5.93 7.13 -3.86
CA THR A 103 -6.89 8.08 -3.30
C THR A 103 -7.16 7.93 -1.80
N GLY A 104 -7.05 6.70 -1.25
CA GLY A 104 -7.27 6.43 0.18
C GLY A 104 -6.03 6.00 0.97
N ARG A 105 -4.81 6.11 0.41
CA ARG A 105 -3.58 5.67 1.10
C ARG A 105 -2.33 6.31 0.54
N ASN A 106 -1.39 6.60 1.44
CA ASN A 106 -0.07 7.09 1.08
C ASN A 106 0.78 6.02 0.36
N ALA A 107 1.81 6.47 -0.36
CA ALA A 107 2.90 5.61 -0.82
C ALA A 107 3.78 5.15 0.34
N VAL A 108 4.34 3.94 0.22
CA VAL A 108 5.32 3.38 1.15
C VAL A 108 6.60 3.09 0.39
N CYS A 109 7.71 3.63 0.88
CA CYS A 109 9.01 3.49 0.23
C CYS A 109 9.80 2.34 0.85
N THR A 110 10.41 1.49 0.02
CA THR A 110 11.32 0.44 0.49
C THR A 110 12.69 1.03 0.82
N THR A 111 13.19 0.79 2.03
CA THR A 111 14.62 0.92 2.35
C THR A 111 15.29 -0.43 2.18
N HIS A 112 15.65 -0.79 0.95
CA HIS A 112 16.52 -1.95 0.75
C HIS A 112 17.92 -1.60 1.28
N ASN A 113 18.17 -1.99 2.53
CA ASN A 113 19.50 -1.99 3.12
C ASN A 113 20.30 -3.15 2.49
N ALA A 114 20.75 -2.95 1.24
CA ALA A 114 21.54 -3.94 0.49
C ALA A 114 22.74 -4.48 1.29
N SER A 115 23.23 -3.70 2.25
CA SER A 115 24.31 -4.03 3.17
C SER A 115 24.06 -5.28 4.02
N LEU A 116 22.83 -5.52 4.51
CA LEU A 116 22.57 -6.66 5.40
C LEU A 116 22.49 -7.99 4.63
N ILE A 117 21.97 -7.96 3.40
CA ILE A 117 21.93 -9.13 2.52
C ILE A 117 23.35 -9.52 2.13
N PHE A 118 24.20 -8.55 1.79
CA PHE A 118 25.59 -8.81 1.41
C PHE A 118 26.40 -9.39 2.58
N VAL A 119 26.27 -8.82 3.78
CA VAL A 119 26.94 -9.34 4.98
C VAL A 119 26.43 -10.76 5.30
N GLY A 120 25.13 -11.01 5.22
CA GLY A 120 24.55 -12.33 5.47
C GLY A 120 25.06 -13.41 4.51
N VAL A 121 25.13 -13.10 3.21
CA VAL A 121 25.63 -14.04 2.18
C VAL A 121 27.12 -14.32 2.38
N VAL A 122 27.94 -13.29 2.65
CA VAL A 122 29.38 -13.47 2.88
C VAL A 122 29.62 -14.36 4.10
N VAL A 123 28.93 -14.13 5.22
CA VAL A 123 29.06 -14.96 6.43
C VAL A 123 28.64 -16.41 6.15
N ALA A 124 27.54 -16.63 5.43
CA ALA A 124 27.08 -17.98 5.08
C ALA A 124 28.10 -18.75 4.23
N ILE A 125 28.75 -18.10 3.27
CA ILE A 125 29.81 -18.71 2.45
C ILE A 125 31.00 -19.10 3.32
N PHE A 126 31.45 -18.21 4.23
CA PHE A 126 32.57 -18.51 5.12
C PHE A 126 32.28 -19.71 6.03
N VAL A 127 31.07 -19.78 6.60
CA VAL A 127 30.64 -20.93 7.43
C VAL A 127 30.60 -22.21 6.61
N PHE A 128 30.05 -22.17 5.39
CA PHE A 128 29.99 -23.34 4.52
C PHE A 128 31.39 -23.86 4.15
N VAL A 129 32.30 -22.96 3.77
CA VAL A 129 33.70 -23.30 3.47
C VAL A 129 34.37 -23.93 4.68
N ALA A 130 34.19 -23.36 5.88
CA ALA A 130 34.75 -23.91 7.12
C ALA A 130 34.23 -25.33 7.42
N LEU A 131 32.93 -25.59 7.19
CA LEU A 131 32.33 -26.92 7.36
C LEU A 131 32.89 -27.93 6.36
N VAL A 132 33.00 -27.56 5.08
CA VAL A 132 33.56 -28.44 4.03
C VAL A 132 35.02 -28.76 4.31
N VAL A 133 35.83 -27.76 4.67
CA VAL A 133 37.24 -27.96 5.03
C VAL A 133 37.37 -28.83 6.28
N GLY A 134 36.57 -28.57 7.31
CA GLY A 134 36.52 -29.38 8.52
C GLY A 134 36.15 -30.84 8.24
N PHE A 135 35.15 -31.06 7.38
CA PHE A 135 34.76 -32.40 6.93
C PHE A 135 35.88 -33.09 6.14
N MET A 136 36.53 -32.39 5.21
CA MET A 136 37.67 -32.91 4.44
C MET A 136 38.83 -33.34 5.36
N ILE A 137 39.18 -32.52 6.37
CA ILE A 137 40.23 -32.84 7.34
C ILE A 137 39.83 -34.07 8.17
N ARG A 138 38.58 -34.12 8.65
CA ARG A 138 38.07 -35.26 9.44
C ARG A 138 38.09 -36.56 8.64
N ARG A 139 37.66 -36.50 7.37
CA ARG A 139 37.65 -37.66 6.47
C ARG A 139 39.07 -38.15 6.15
N ARG A 140 40.02 -37.23 5.97
CA ARG A 140 41.45 -37.56 5.82
C ARG A 140 42.02 -38.26 7.06
N ARG A 141 41.66 -37.82 8.27
CA ARG A 141 42.08 -38.50 9.51
C ARG A 141 41.45 -39.90 9.61
N TYR A 142 40.17 -40.04 9.30
CA TYR A 142 39.49 -41.35 9.33
C TYR A 142 40.17 -42.36 8.39
N SER A 143 40.53 -41.94 7.17
CA SER A 143 41.20 -42.81 6.21
C SER A 143 42.63 -43.21 6.60
N ARG A 144 43.33 -42.41 7.44
CA ARG A 144 44.65 -42.80 7.98
C ARG A 144 44.55 -43.90 9.02
N HIS A 145 43.54 -43.88 9.89
CA HIS A 145 43.37 -44.90 10.92
C HIS A 145 43.07 -46.28 10.30
N GLN A 146 42.25 -46.34 9.26
CA GLN A 146 41.91 -47.62 8.62
C GLN A 146 43.10 -48.33 7.94
N LYS A 147 44.17 -47.60 7.58
CA LYS A 147 45.39 -48.21 7.02
C LYS A 147 46.27 -48.88 8.07
N GLN A 148 46.19 -48.48 9.35
CA GLN A 148 47.01 -49.08 10.41
C GLN A 148 46.50 -50.45 10.86
N ASP A 149 45.19 -50.68 10.79
CA ASP A 149 44.59 -51.96 11.20
C ASP A 149 44.94 -53.12 10.22
N VAL A 150 45.11 -52.83 8.92
CA VAL A 150 45.50 -53.84 7.92
C VAL A 150 46.96 -54.25 8.08
N THR A 151 47.85 -53.31 8.41
CA THR A 151 49.28 -53.60 8.62
C THR A 151 49.55 -54.46 9.86
N PHE A 152 48.71 -54.41 10.90
CA PHE A 152 48.88 -55.25 12.08
C PHE A 152 48.43 -56.70 11.83
N SER A 153 47.43 -56.91 10.97
CA SER A 153 46.91 -58.25 10.68
C SER A 153 47.88 -59.10 9.84
N GLU A 154 48.70 -58.46 9.00
CA GLU A 154 49.70 -59.17 8.17
C GLU A 154 50.94 -59.61 8.98
N VAL A 155 51.32 -58.86 10.02
CA VAL A 155 52.45 -59.24 10.90
C VAL A 155 52.10 -60.42 11.81
N ALA A 156 50.85 -60.50 12.29
CA ALA A 156 50.39 -61.61 13.14
C ALA A 156 50.37 -62.97 12.41
N ALA A 157 50.18 -62.99 11.09
CA ALA A 157 50.19 -64.24 10.30
C ALA A 157 51.61 -64.79 10.06
N THR A 158 52.64 -63.94 10.13
CA THR A 158 54.04 -64.38 9.89
C THR A 158 54.75 -64.93 11.12
N SER A 159 54.21 -64.71 12.33
CA SER A 159 54.79 -65.23 13.57
C SER A 159 54.49 -66.70 13.85
N GLU A 160 53.46 -67.31 13.23
CA GLU A 160 53.11 -68.71 13.51
C GLU A 160 53.92 -69.74 12.69
N LEU A 161 54.55 -69.36 11.57
CA LEU A 161 55.32 -70.30 10.73
C LEU A 161 56.79 -70.48 11.16
N SER A 162 57.34 -69.65 12.07
CA SER A 162 58.75 -69.75 12.47
C SER A 162 59.00 -70.59 13.72
N ALA A 163 57.95 -71.11 14.39
CA ALA A 163 58.08 -71.85 15.65
C ALA A 163 58.18 -73.39 15.49
N THR A 164 57.99 -73.95 14.29
CA THR A 164 57.83 -75.40 14.09
C THR A 164 59.04 -76.10 13.43
N SER A 165 60.20 -75.45 13.34
CA SER A 165 61.40 -76.03 12.68
C SER A 165 62.67 -75.85 13.49
N ARG A 166 62.70 -76.36 14.72
CA ARG A 166 63.93 -76.78 15.41
C ARG A 166 63.64 -78.06 16.19
N VAL A 167 63.79 -79.19 15.51
CA VAL A 167 64.01 -80.53 16.08
C VAL A 167 65.43 -80.93 15.71
#